data_AF-A0A174JMH4-F1
#
_entry.id   AF-A0A174JMH4-F1
#
_cell.length_a   1.000
_cell.length_b   1.000
_cell.length_c   1.000
_cell.angle_alpha   90.00
_cell.angle_beta   90.00
_cell.angle_gamma   90.00
#
_symmetry.space_group_name_H-M   'P 1'
#
loop_
_entity.id
_entity.type
_entity.pdbx_description
1 polymer ?
#
loop_
_entity_poly.entity_id
_entity_poly.type
_entity_poly.pdbx_seq_one_letter_code
_entity_poly.pdbx_strand_id
1 'polypeptide(L)'
;MIEIEINQDIRDYKTKLIGPFTTRQVICIILGGVTVVGAYNLLQPYLTSDTATFICMILASPFVLMSGIFEPHGMKMEDFLRASFVSLVLSPTVRKYELENSYNKQLMEERKKKKKKKRKKSKIKAYK
;
A
#
# COMPACT_ATOMS: atom_id res chain seq x y z
N MET A 1 -17.66 -18.00 -30.82
CA MET A 1 -17.42 -16.66 -30.26
C MET A 1 -15.99 -16.30 -30.59
N ILE A 2 -15.74 -15.20 -31.30
CA ILE A 2 -14.39 -14.67 -31.47
C ILE A 2 -14.02 -14.04 -30.12
N GLU A 3 -12.99 -14.57 -29.48
CA GLU A 3 -12.43 -14.00 -28.26
C GLU A 3 -11.37 -12.97 -28.71
N ILE A 4 -11.63 -11.70 -28.41
CA ILE A 4 -10.73 -10.60 -28.74
C ILE A 4 -9.86 -10.41 -27.51
N GLU A 5 -8.55 -10.66 -27.62
CA GLU A 5 -7.62 -10.42 -26.53
C GLU A 5 -7.54 -8.91 -26.25
N ILE A 6 -8.14 -8.51 -25.13
CA ILE A 6 -8.04 -7.15 -24.63
C ILE A 6 -6.65 -7.03 -23.99
N ASN A 7 -5.83 -6.11 -24.51
CA ASN A 7 -4.52 -5.80 -23.92
C ASN A 7 -4.70 -5.36 -22.47
N GLN A 8 -3.96 -5.99 -21.57
CA GLN A 8 -3.89 -5.55 -20.17
C GLN A 8 -3.31 -4.14 -20.09
N ASP A 9 -3.80 -3.33 -19.15
CA ASP A 9 -3.32 -1.96 -18.94
C ASP A 9 -1.80 -2.00 -18.71
N ILE A 10 -1.07 -1.17 -19.45
CA ILE A 10 0.40 -1.07 -19.39
C ILE A 10 0.92 -0.79 -17.97
N ARG A 11 0.07 -0.28 -17.08
CA ARG A 11 0.42 0.01 -15.68
C ARG A 11 0.52 -1.23 -14.80
N ASP A 12 -0.15 -2.32 -15.16
CA ASP A 12 -0.11 -3.60 -14.43
C ASP A 12 0.98 -4.56 -14.94
N TYR A 13 1.81 -4.11 -15.89
CA TYR A 13 2.89 -4.93 -16.40
C TYR A 13 4.01 -5.11 -15.37
N LYS A 14 3.98 -6.26 -14.71
CA LYS A 14 5.08 -6.71 -13.85
C LYS A 14 6.22 -7.20 -14.72
N THR A 15 7.36 -6.51 -14.70
CA THR A 15 8.57 -6.91 -15.44
C THR A 15 9.06 -8.26 -14.94
N LYS A 16 8.81 -9.31 -15.73
CA LYS A 16 9.32 -10.67 -15.53
C LYS A 16 10.78 -10.70 -15.99
N LEU A 17 11.70 -11.09 -15.10
CA LEU A 17 13.14 -11.10 -15.41
C LEU A 17 13.61 -12.48 -15.88
N ILE A 18 13.10 -13.55 -15.27
CA ILE A 18 13.50 -14.93 -15.56
C ILE A 18 12.22 -15.76 -15.67
N GLY A 19 11.73 -15.96 -16.89
CA GLY A 19 10.53 -16.75 -17.17
C GLY A 19 9.27 -16.22 -16.45
N PRO A 20 8.58 -17.01 -15.61
CA PRO A 20 7.39 -16.55 -14.88
C PRO A 20 7.73 -15.71 -13.64
N PHE A 21 9.00 -15.62 -13.25
CA PHE A 21 9.42 -15.01 -11.99
C PHE A 21 9.79 -13.54 -12.12
N THR A 22 9.41 -12.79 -11.10
CA THR A 22 9.71 -11.36 -10.97
C THR A 22 11.06 -11.13 -10.32
N THR A 23 11.63 -9.94 -10.52
CA THR A 23 12.97 -9.56 -10.05
C THR A 23 13.14 -9.77 -8.55
N ARG A 24 12.10 -9.44 -7.78
CA ARG A 24 12.06 -9.55 -6.33
C ARG A 24 12.00 -10.99 -5.84
N GLN A 25 11.22 -11.84 -6.52
CA GLN A 25 11.15 -13.27 -6.19
C GLN A 25 12.53 -13.93 -6.30
N VAL A 26 13.27 -13.60 -7.36
CA VAL A 26 14.63 -14.11 -7.55
C VAL A 26 15.56 -13.68 -6.41
N ILE A 27 15.54 -12.40 -6.02
CA ILE A 27 16.37 -11.89 -4.92
C ILE A 27 15.99 -12.54 -3.58
N CYS A 28 14.69 -12.66 -3.27
CA CYS A 28 14.23 -13.26 -2.02
C CYS A 28 14.56 -14.75 -1.94
N ILE A 29 14.48 -15.50 -3.05
CA ILE A 29 14.87 -16.92 -3.10
C ILE A 29 16.37 -17.07 -2.86
N ILE A 30 17.20 -16.21 -3.46
CA ILE A 30 18.65 -16.23 -3.25
C ILE A 30 18.97 -15.94 -1.77
N LEU A 31 18.38 -14.89 -1.19
CA LEU A 31 18.59 -14.54 0.21
C LEU A 31 18.11 -15.64 1.17
N GLY A 32 16.93 -16.23 0.89
CA GLY A 32 16.40 -17.37 1.65
C GLY A 32 17.31 -18.61 1.57
N GLY A 33 17.88 -18.89 0.39
CA GLY A 33 18.85 -19.97 0.24
C GLY A 33 20.11 -19.75 1.06
N VAL A 34 20.66 -18.53 1.05
CA VAL A 34 21.84 -18.17 1.84
C VAL A 34 21.57 -18.30 3.34
N THR A 35 20.41 -17.85 3.83
CA THR A 35 20.05 -17.96 5.24
C THR A 35 19.84 -19.40 5.68
N VAL A 36 19.24 -20.26 4.85
CA VAL A 36 19.10 -21.69 5.14
C VAL A 36 20.45 -22.39 5.19
N VAL A 37 21.33 -22.14 4.21
CA VAL A 37 22.67 -22.76 4.19
C VAL A 37 23.52 -22.30 5.38
N GLY A 38 23.43 -21.01 5.74
CA GLY A 38 24.08 -20.46 6.92
C GLY A 38 23.55 -21.07 8.22
N ALA A 39 22.23 -21.15 8.38
CA ALA A 39 21.60 -21.76 9.54
C ALA A 39 21.92 -23.26 9.65
N TYR A 40 21.91 -23.99 8.54
CA TYR A 40 22.23 -25.42 8.52
C TYR A 40 23.67 -25.68 8.97
N ASN A 41 24.65 -24.91 8.47
CA ASN A 41 26.04 -25.02 8.92
C ASN A 41 26.22 -24.75 10.42
N LEU A 42 25.47 -23.78 10.97
CA LEU A 42 25.50 -23.44 12.39
C LEU A 42 24.79 -24.45 13.29
N LEU A 43 23.72 -25.09 12.80
CA LEU A 43 22.92 -26.06 13.57
C LEU A 43 23.44 -27.50 13.46
N GLN A 44 24.14 -27.84 12.39
CA GLN A 44 24.74 -29.16 12.17
C GLN A 44 25.57 -29.70 13.36
N PRO A 45 26.36 -28.89 14.11
CA PRO A 45 27.10 -29.40 15.26
C PRO A 45 26.24 -29.63 16.52
N TYR A 46 25.02 -29.11 16.59
CA TYR A 46 24.21 -29.12 17.82
C TYR A 46 22.95 -29.97 17.74
N LEU A 47 22.43 -30.27 16.54
CA LEU A 47 21.10 -30.84 16.36
C LEU A 47 21.07 -31.96 15.32
N THR A 48 20.17 -32.93 15.53
CA THR A 48 19.85 -34.00 14.58
C THR A 48 19.33 -33.42 13.26
N SER A 49 19.62 -34.08 12.14
CA SER A 49 19.24 -33.63 10.79
C SER A 49 17.74 -33.33 10.63
N ASP A 50 16.88 -34.07 11.33
CA ASP A 50 15.43 -33.88 11.24
C ASP A 50 14.94 -32.60 11.93
N THR A 51 15.54 -32.20 13.06
CA THR A 51 15.16 -30.95 13.75
C THR A 51 15.76 -29.74 13.06
N ALA A 52 16.97 -29.85 12.50
CA ALA A 52 17.62 -28.78 11.75
C ALA A 52 16.84 -28.39 10.48
N THR A 53 16.27 -29.36 9.75
CA THR A 53 15.45 -29.10 8.56
C THR A 53 14.13 -28.40 8.89
N PHE A 54 13.46 -28.79 9.98
CA PHE A 54 12.27 -28.08 10.49
C PHE A 54 12.56 -26.63 10.85
N ILE A 55 13.67 -26.38 11.55
CA ILE A 55 14.07 -25.02 11.93
C ILE A 55 14.41 -24.19 10.69
N CYS A 56 15.08 -24.78 9.69
CA CYS A 56 15.34 -24.12 8.41
C CYS A 56 14.06 -23.76 7.65
N MET A 57 13.02 -24.61 7.68
CA MET A 57 11.73 -24.29 7.07
C MET A 57 11.04 -23.08 7.75
N ILE A 58 11.11 -23.01 9.08
CA ILE A 58 10.56 -21.87 9.84
C ILE A 58 11.35 -20.58 9.51
N LEU A 59 12.69 -20.68 9.41
CA LEU A 59 13.55 -19.55 9.03
C LEU A 59 13.36 -19.09 7.59
N ALA A 60 13.04 -20.00 6.67
CA ALA A 60 12.78 -19.68 5.27
C ALA A 60 11.38 -19.04 5.06
N SER A 61 10.41 -19.41 5.89
CA SER A 61 9.02 -18.91 5.85
C SER A 61 8.89 -17.37 5.68
N PRO A 62 9.57 -16.51 6.48
CA PRO A 62 9.47 -15.06 6.31
C PRO A 62 9.99 -14.57 4.95
N PHE A 63 11.04 -15.18 4.40
CA PHE A 63 11.56 -14.81 3.07
C PHE A 63 10.60 -15.19 1.95
N VAL A 64 9.92 -16.32 2.08
CA VAL A 64 8.89 -16.77 1.13
C VAL A 64 7.67 -15.85 1.19
N LEU A 65 7.21 -15.49 2.39
CA LEU A 65 6.09 -14.55 2.57
C LEU A 65 6.41 -13.16 2.02
N MET A 66 7.64 -12.66 2.21
CA MET A 66 8.09 -11.39 1.61
C MET A 66 8.24 -11.45 0.09
N SER A 67 8.55 -12.61 -0.48
CA SER A 67 8.79 -12.75 -1.92
C SER A 67 7.55 -12.45 -2.78
N GLY A 68 6.35 -12.39 -2.17
CA GLY A 68 5.14 -11.93 -2.86
C GLY A 68 4.73 -12.84 -4.01
N ILE A 69 4.91 -14.16 -3.84
CA ILE A 69 4.36 -15.18 -4.75
C ILE A 69 2.83 -15.06 -4.83
N PHE A 70 2.21 -14.56 -3.76
CA PHE A 70 0.81 -14.19 -3.71
C PHE A 70 0.68 -12.67 -3.52
N GLU A 71 0.09 -11.99 -4.49
CA GLU A 71 -0.23 -10.56 -4.40
C GLU A 71 -1.73 -10.40 -4.14
N PRO A 72 -2.18 -10.33 -2.86
CA PRO A 72 -3.56 -9.95 -2.59
C PRO A 72 -3.78 -8.53 -3.14
N HIS A 73 -4.66 -8.41 -4.13
CA HIS A 73 -5.02 -7.15 -4.79
C HIS A 73 -3.87 -6.37 -5.46
N GLY A 74 -2.80 -7.05 -5.90
CA GLY A 74 -1.68 -6.37 -6.57
C GLY A 74 -0.82 -5.49 -5.63
N MET A 75 -1.04 -5.58 -4.32
CA MET A 75 -0.22 -4.90 -3.32
C MET A 75 0.88 -5.84 -2.80
N LYS A 76 2.01 -5.25 -2.37
CA LYS A 76 3.05 -6.01 -1.67
C LYS A 76 2.51 -6.53 -0.35
N MET A 77 2.97 -7.70 0.08
CA MET A 77 2.58 -8.29 1.36
C MET A 77 2.91 -7.37 2.56
N GLU A 78 4.01 -6.63 2.52
CA GLU A 78 4.37 -5.65 3.55
C GLU A 78 3.37 -4.49 3.63
N ASP A 79 3.01 -3.96 2.45
CA ASP A 79 2.05 -2.86 2.32
C ASP A 79 0.66 -3.32 2.74
N PHE A 80 0.29 -4.56 2.40
CA PHE A 80 -0.95 -5.20 2.84
C PHE A 80 -0.97 -5.41 4.35
N LEU A 81 0.11 -5.92 4.97
CA LEU A 81 0.19 -6.11 6.41
C LEU A 81 0.12 -4.77 7.15
N ARG A 82 0.82 -3.75 6.64
CA ARG A 82 0.81 -2.40 7.20
C ARG A 82 -0.58 -1.78 7.08
N ALA A 83 -1.21 -1.86 5.90
CA ALA A 83 -2.55 -1.37 5.68
C ALA A 83 -3.57 -2.11 6.56
N SER A 84 -3.41 -3.42 6.72
CA SER A 84 -4.25 -4.24 7.60
C SER A 84 -4.07 -3.83 9.05
N PHE A 85 -2.84 -3.67 9.53
CA PHE A 85 -2.56 -3.25 10.89
C PHE A 85 -3.09 -1.83 11.17
N VAL A 86 -2.86 -0.89 10.26
CA VAL A 86 -3.39 0.48 10.38
C VAL A 86 -4.91 0.48 10.35
N SER A 87 -5.54 -0.32 9.48
CA SER A 87 -6.99 -0.40 9.39
C SER A 87 -7.62 -1.06 10.61
N LEU A 88 -6.98 -2.08 11.16
CA LEU A 88 -7.51 -2.88 12.28
C LEU A 88 -7.25 -2.22 13.65
N VAL A 89 -6.07 -1.64 13.85
CA VAL A 89 -5.62 -1.13 15.16
C VAL A 89 -5.73 0.38 15.24
N LEU A 90 -5.30 1.10 14.20
CA LEU A 90 -5.11 2.55 14.28
C LEU A 90 -6.33 3.34 13.79
N SER A 91 -7.15 2.74 12.92
CA SER A 91 -8.27 3.46 12.31
C SER A 91 -9.43 3.60 13.31
N PRO A 92 -9.94 4.82 13.54
CA PRO A 92 -11.05 5.04 14.47
C PRO A 92 -12.34 4.43 13.92
N THR A 93 -13.11 3.78 14.79
CA THR A 93 -14.42 3.15 14.47
C THR A 93 -15.40 4.12 13.83
N VAL A 94 -15.32 5.41 14.17
CA VAL A 94 -16.17 6.45 13.61
C VAL A 94 -15.31 7.41 12.80
N ARG A 95 -15.32 7.25 11.47
CA ARG A 95 -14.72 8.20 10.54
C ARG A 95 -15.69 9.35 10.33
N LYS A 96 -15.39 10.53 10.90
CA LYS A 96 -16.15 11.75 10.59
C LYS A 96 -15.81 12.18 9.17
N TYR A 97 -16.83 12.20 8.31
CA TYR A 97 -16.67 12.67 6.95
C TYR A 97 -16.65 14.20 6.92
N GLU A 98 -15.49 14.78 6.64
CA GLU A 98 -15.38 16.21 6.34
C GLU A 98 -15.44 16.43 4.83
N LEU A 99 -16.49 17.12 4.41
CA LEU A 99 -16.73 17.49 3.03
C LEU A 99 -16.09 18.86 2.78
N GLU A 100 -14.84 18.89 2.30
CA GLU A 100 -14.23 20.14 1.81
C GLU A 100 -14.86 20.55 0.47
N ASN A 101 -16.06 21.12 0.55
CA ASN A 101 -16.72 21.66 -0.64
C ASN A 101 -16.12 23.02 -1.03
N SER A 102 -15.23 22.98 -2.03
CA SER A 102 -14.62 24.16 -2.63
C SER A 102 -15.65 25.18 -3.15
N TYR A 103 -16.79 24.70 -3.67
CA TYR A 103 -17.89 25.56 -4.14
C TYR A 103 -18.54 26.35 -3.00
N ASN A 104 -18.69 25.73 -1.82
CA ASN A 104 -19.30 26.38 -0.66
C ASN A 104 -18.38 27.46 -0.07
N LYS A 105 -17.05 27.25 -0.11
CA LYS A 105 -16.05 28.27 0.25
C LYS A 105 -16.16 29.50 -0.66
N GLN A 106 -16.26 29.29 -1.98
CA GLN A 106 -16.42 30.38 -2.95
C GLN A 106 -17.73 31.15 -2.76
N LEU A 107 -18.86 30.45 -2.57
CA LEU A 107 -20.17 31.07 -2.35
C LEU A 107 -20.20 31.95 -1.08
N MET A 108 -19.53 31.50 -0.01
CA MET A 108 -19.39 32.27 1.23
C MET A 108 -18.59 33.55 1.04
N GLU A 109 -17.51 33.51 0.24
CA GLU A 109 -16.74 34.72 -0.10
C GLU A 109 -17.54 35.71 -0.93
N GLU A 110 -18.30 35.24 -1.92
CA GLU A 110 -19.15 36.11 -2.73
C GLU A 110 -20.22 36.81 -1.88
N ARG A 111 -20.86 36.07 -0.96
CA ARG A 111 -21.83 36.64 -0.01
C ARG A 111 -21.18 37.70 0.87
N LYS A 112 -19.95 37.50 1.35
CA LYS A 112 -19.18 38.50 2.12
C LYS A 112 -18.87 39.75 1.27
N LYS A 113 -18.43 39.59 0.02
CA LYS A 113 -18.18 40.70 -0.92
C LYS A 113 -19.45 41.52 -1.18
N LYS A 114 -20.59 40.86 -1.42
CA LYS A 114 -21.91 41.50 -1.61
C LYS A 114 -22.35 42.28 -0.36
N LYS A 115 -22.20 41.71 0.84
CA LYS A 115 -22.52 42.41 2.11
C LYS A 115 -21.64 43.65 2.35
N LYS A 116 -20.33 43.57 2.06
CA LYS A 116 -19.42 44.73 2.16
C LYS A 116 -19.79 45.86 1.19
N LYS A 117 -20.15 45.53 -0.07
CA LYS A 117 -20.63 46.51 -1.05
C LYS A 117 -21.94 47.18 -0.61
N LYS A 118 -22.89 46.43 -0.05
CA LYS A 118 -24.13 46.99 0.51
C LYS A 118 -23.88 47.95 1.69
N ARG A 119 -23.01 47.58 2.65
CA ARG A 119 -22.62 48.47 3.77
C ARG A 119 -21.92 49.75 3.30
N LYS A 120 -21.08 49.69 2.25
CA LYS A 120 -20.46 50.90 1.67
C LYS A 120 -21.51 51.80 1.02
N LYS A 121 -22.42 51.25 0.22
CA LYS A 121 -23.50 52.03 -0.40
C LYS A 121 -24.46 52.66 0.61
N SER A 122 -24.79 51.98 1.71
CA SER A 122 -25.66 52.54 2.75
C SER A 122 -24.98 53.69 3.51
N LYS A 123 -23.67 53.61 3.77
CA LYS A 123 -22.91 54.71 4.38
C LYS A 123 -22.83 55.94 3.47
N ILE A 124 -22.62 55.75 2.17
CA ILE A 124 -22.59 56.85 1.20
C ILE A 124 -23.96 57.54 1.10
N LYS A 125 -25.05 56.77 1.16
CA LYS A 125 -26.43 57.32 1.12
C LYS A 125 -26.84 58.05 2.41
N ALA A 126 -26.16 57.81 3.53
CA ALA A 126 -26.43 58.51 4.80
C ALA A 126 -25.68 59.85 4.92
N TYR A 127 -24.72 60.10 4.02
CA TYR A 127 -23.91 61.33 3.97
C TYR A 127 -24.40 62.32 2.90
N LYS A 128 -25.45 61.96 2.15
CA LYS A 128 -26.08 62.75 1.10
C LYS A 128 -27.51 63.06 1.52
#